data_AF-A0A433D9H2-F1
#
_entry.id   AF-A0A433D9H2-F1
#
_cell.length_a   1.000
_cell.length_b   1.000
_cell.length_c   1.000
_cell.angle_alpha   90.00
_cell.angle_beta   90.00
_cell.angle_gamma   90.00
#
_symmetry.space_group_name_H-M   'P 1'
#
loop_
_entity.id
_entity.type
_entity.pdbx_description
1 polymer ?
#
loop_
_entity_poly.entity_id
_entity_poly.type
_entity_poly.pdbx_seq_one_letter_code
_entity_poly.pdbx_strand_id
1 'polypeptide(L)'
;MEYPITPHTEALELDLDNDDLGPIPMSAGSLDSDDYICLWDHCFKTYDDPEQLYMHMTNDHVGRKSTNNLCLTCHWEKCDYTTAKRDHITSHLRVHVPLKPFACEVCKIHS
;
A
#
# COMPACT_ATOMS: atom_id res chain seq x y z
N MET A 1 -4.33 40.01 57.16
CA MET A 1 -3.79 39.47 55.90
C MET A 1 -2.25 39.46 56.02
N GLU A 2 -1.59 38.60 56.80
CA GLU A 2 -1.85 37.18 57.16
C GLU A 2 -1.62 36.22 55.98
N TYR A 3 -0.66 35.31 56.21
CA TYR A 3 -0.07 34.26 55.34
C TYR A 3 -0.85 32.92 55.50
N PRO A 4 -0.42 31.72 55.02
CA PRO A 4 0.68 31.29 54.11
C PRO A 4 0.12 30.74 52.75
N ILE A 5 0.60 29.74 51.97
CA ILE A 5 1.60 28.65 52.07
C ILE A 5 2.22 28.34 50.67
N THR A 6 3.26 27.50 50.63
CA THR A 6 3.97 26.87 49.47
C THR A 6 3.33 25.49 49.11
N PRO A 7 3.89 24.55 48.28
CA PRO A 7 5.14 24.53 47.46
C PRO A 7 5.03 23.90 46.03
N HIS A 8 6.18 23.81 45.32
CA HIS A 8 6.42 23.05 44.06
C HIS A 8 5.56 23.45 42.84
N THR A 9 5.94 23.17 41.60
CA THR A 9 6.86 22.14 41.07
C THR A 9 7.91 22.73 40.13
N GLU A 10 9.02 22.01 39.89
CA GLU A 10 9.99 22.32 38.83
C GLU A 10 9.30 22.58 37.48
N ALA A 11 9.61 23.72 36.87
CA ALA A 11 9.34 23.94 35.46
C ALA A 11 10.36 23.15 34.66
N LEU A 12 9.99 21.91 34.29
CA LEU A 12 10.85 21.00 33.53
C LEU A 12 11.43 21.71 32.31
N GLU A 13 12.75 21.83 32.27
CA GLU A 13 13.46 21.99 31.01
C GLU A 13 13.04 20.85 30.06
N LEU A 14 12.64 21.26 28.86
CA LEU A 14 12.41 20.38 27.72
C LEU A 14 13.32 20.88 26.60
N ASP A 15 14.59 20.55 26.78
CA ASP A 15 15.47 20.07 25.74
C ASP A 15 14.68 19.16 24.77
N LEU A 16 14.17 19.74 23.68
CA LEU A 16 13.80 18.98 22.50
C LEU A 16 15.09 18.68 21.75
N ASP A 17 15.68 17.54 22.12
CA ASP A 17 16.77 16.92 21.38
C ASP A 17 16.41 16.75 19.90
N ASN A 18 17.43 16.83 19.05
CA ASN A 18 17.32 16.42 17.66
C ASN A 18 17.32 14.89 17.56
N ASP A 19 16.42 14.35 16.74
CA ASP A 19 16.34 12.97 16.19
C ASP A 19 15.21 12.08 16.74
N ASP A 20 14.06 12.12 16.06
CA ASP A 20 13.26 10.93 15.76
C ASP A 20 12.61 11.08 14.37
N LEU A 21 13.44 11.01 13.32
CA LEU A 21 12.93 10.56 12.02
C LEU A 21 12.77 9.04 12.08
N GLY A 22 11.72 8.61 12.80
CA GLY A 22 11.43 7.21 13.07
C GLY A 22 11.54 6.35 11.81
N PRO A 23 12.21 5.17 11.88
CA PRO A 23 12.70 4.49 10.70
C PRO A 23 11.56 4.05 9.79
N ILE A 24 11.49 4.66 8.60
CA ILE A 24 10.53 4.29 7.56
C ILE A 24 10.84 2.83 7.16
N PRO A 25 9.96 1.84 7.40
CA PRO A 25 10.23 0.45 7.11
C PRO A 25 9.91 0.15 5.64
N MET A 26 10.52 0.91 4.73
CA MET A 26 10.40 0.77 3.28
C MET A 26 11.72 0.25 2.72
N SER A 27 11.79 -1.08 2.68
CA SER A 27 12.60 -1.92 1.79
C SER A 27 13.75 -1.24 1.05
N ALA A 28 14.98 -1.53 1.47
CA ALA A 28 16.18 -1.23 0.69
C ALA A 28 16.29 -2.18 -0.52
N GLY A 29 15.43 -1.97 -1.53
CA GLY A 29 15.48 -2.62 -2.83
C GLY A 29 16.54 -2.00 -3.74
N SER A 30 17.11 -2.80 -4.65
CA SER A 30 18.10 -2.34 -5.63
C SER A 30 17.46 -1.45 -6.70
N LEU A 31 18.17 -0.41 -7.13
CA LEU A 31 17.67 0.66 -8.03
C LEU A 31 17.52 0.25 -9.51
N ASP A 32 17.31 -1.04 -9.79
CA ASP A 32 17.46 -1.65 -11.11
C ASP A 32 16.52 -2.86 -11.38
N SER A 33 15.40 -2.96 -10.66
CA SER A 33 14.33 -3.96 -10.91
C SER A 33 12.96 -3.31 -11.18
N ASP A 34 12.09 -4.00 -11.93
CA ASP A 34 10.71 -3.57 -12.24
C ASP A 34 9.81 -3.70 -10.97
N ASP A 35 9.91 -2.79 -10.00
CA ASP A 35 9.11 -2.84 -8.75
C ASP A 35 7.60 -2.66 -8.99
N TYR A 36 6.78 -3.60 -8.48
CA TYR A 36 5.32 -3.59 -8.62
C TYR A 36 4.66 -2.91 -7.41
N ILE A 37 4.32 -1.64 -7.55
CA ILE A 37 3.70 -0.84 -6.48
C ILE A 37 2.18 -0.98 -6.52
N CYS A 38 1.54 -1.22 -5.36
CA CYS A 38 0.09 -1.12 -5.21
C CYS A 38 -0.32 0.36 -5.17
N LEU A 39 -1.19 0.78 -6.10
CA LEU A 39 -1.72 2.16 -6.22
C LEU A 39 -3.24 2.21 -5.94
N TRP A 40 -3.70 1.33 -5.05
CA TRP A 40 -5.04 1.39 -4.47
C TRP A 40 -5.14 2.57 -3.51
N ASP A 41 -6.34 3.16 -3.39
CA ASP A 41 -6.60 4.24 -2.43
C ASP A 41 -6.10 3.89 -1.01
N HIS A 42 -5.33 4.82 -0.43
CA HIS A 42 -4.59 4.65 0.82
C HIS A 42 -3.65 3.42 0.93
N CYS A 43 -3.17 2.86 -0.18
CA CYS A 43 -2.17 1.79 -0.21
C CYS A 43 -0.95 2.14 -1.07
N PHE A 44 0.24 1.75 -0.61
CA PHE A 44 1.53 2.01 -1.27
C PHE A 44 2.52 0.85 -1.06
N LYS A 45 2.03 -0.39 -0.92
CA LYS A 45 2.88 -1.58 -0.73
C LYS A 45 3.64 -1.92 -2.03
N THR A 46 4.94 -2.16 -1.92
CA THR A 46 5.83 -2.55 -3.03
C THR A 46 6.03 -4.06 -3.08
N TYR A 47 6.11 -4.64 -4.27
CA TYR A 47 6.34 -6.07 -4.49
C TYR A 47 7.38 -6.32 -5.59
N ASP A 48 8.22 -7.33 -5.37
CA ASP A 48 9.20 -7.85 -6.33
C ASP A 48 8.57 -8.67 -7.47
N ASP A 49 7.30 -9.06 -7.34
CA ASP A 49 6.59 -9.94 -8.28
C ASP A 49 5.11 -9.50 -8.49
N PRO A 50 4.58 -9.57 -9.74
CA PRO A 50 3.23 -9.10 -10.05
C PRO A 50 2.11 -10.05 -9.57
N GLU A 51 2.38 -11.35 -9.40
CA GLU A 51 1.43 -12.27 -8.77
C GLU A 51 1.33 -11.99 -7.26
N GLN A 52 2.41 -11.60 -6.58
CA GLN A 52 2.34 -11.11 -5.19
C GLN A 52 1.47 -9.85 -5.07
N LEU A 53 1.65 -8.85 -5.94
CA LEU A 53 0.79 -7.65 -6.00
C LEU A 53 -0.69 -8.04 -6.23
N TYR A 54 -0.97 -8.93 -7.19
CA TYR A 54 -2.32 -9.42 -7.46
C TYR A 54 -2.92 -10.18 -6.26
N MET A 55 -2.13 -11.03 -5.58
CA MET A 55 -2.55 -11.74 -4.38
C MET A 55 -2.87 -10.78 -3.22
N HIS A 56 -2.08 -9.72 -3.05
CA HIS A 56 -2.37 -8.65 -2.11
C HIS A 56 -3.70 -7.97 -2.43
N MET A 57 -3.88 -7.44 -3.65
CA MET A 57 -5.11 -6.73 -4.03
C MET A 57 -6.37 -7.61 -3.90
N THR A 58 -6.27 -8.90 -4.20
CA THR A 58 -7.41 -9.83 -4.12
C THR A 58 -7.76 -10.29 -2.69
N ASN A 59 -6.92 -10.07 -1.68
CA ASN A 59 -7.17 -10.50 -0.29
C ASN A 59 -7.27 -9.32 0.71
N ASP A 60 -6.44 -8.28 0.59
CA ASP A 60 -6.54 -7.07 1.40
C ASP A 60 -7.71 -6.19 0.92
N HIS A 61 -7.69 -5.81 -0.37
CA HIS A 61 -8.57 -4.78 -0.92
C HIS A 61 -9.92 -5.31 -1.41
N VAL A 62 -9.95 -6.40 -2.17
CA VAL A 62 -11.21 -7.07 -2.57
C VAL A 62 -11.78 -7.93 -1.44
N GLY A 63 -10.92 -8.58 -0.65
CA GLY A 63 -11.33 -9.38 0.51
C GLY A 63 -12.35 -10.50 0.23
N ARG A 64 -12.94 -11.08 1.28
CA ARG A 64 -13.86 -12.23 1.18
C ARG A 64 -15.07 -12.09 2.11
N LYS A 65 -16.20 -12.69 1.74
CA LYS A 65 -17.41 -12.73 2.59
C LYS A 65 -17.15 -13.39 3.96
N SER A 66 -16.31 -14.42 3.98
CA SER A 66 -15.91 -15.17 5.19
C SER A 66 -15.04 -14.36 6.15
N THR A 67 -14.31 -13.36 5.66
CA THR A 67 -13.44 -12.47 6.44
C THR A 67 -14.06 -11.08 6.64
N ASN A 68 -15.34 -10.92 6.28
CA ASN A 68 -16.15 -9.69 6.36
C ASN A 68 -15.63 -8.46 5.59
N ASN A 69 -14.42 -8.51 5.00
CA ASN A 69 -13.79 -7.42 4.25
C ASN A 69 -14.10 -7.41 2.73
N LEU A 70 -15.29 -7.86 2.30
CA LEU A 70 -15.61 -7.92 0.87
C LEU A 70 -15.90 -6.53 0.27
N CYS A 71 -15.02 -6.06 -0.61
CA CYS A 71 -15.27 -4.93 -1.50
C CYS A 71 -15.42 -5.43 -2.95
N LEU A 72 -16.39 -4.87 -3.69
CA LEU A 72 -16.61 -5.18 -5.12
C LEU A 72 -16.50 -3.93 -6.03
N THR A 73 -15.90 -2.87 -5.48
CA THR A 73 -15.53 -1.64 -6.15
C THR A 73 -14.01 -1.54 -6.17
N CYS A 74 -13.43 -1.18 -7.31
CA CYS A 74 -12.03 -0.82 -7.41
C CYS A 74 -11.83 0.61 -6.88
N HIS A 75 -10.65 0.89 -6.33
CA HIS A 75 -10.20 2.26 -6.03
C HIS A 75 -8.72 2.44 -6.44
N TRP A 76 -8.29 1.76 -7.50
CA TRP A 76 -6.93 1.90 -8.05
C TRP A 76 -6.83 3.16 -8.90
N GLU A 77 -5.93 4.09 -8.56
CA GLU A 77 -5.66 5.33 -9.33
C GLU A 77 -6.92 6.07 -9.86
N LYS A 78 -7.97 6.20 -9.02
CA LYS A 78 -9.27 6.82 -9.37
C LYS A 78 -10.10 6.01 -10.40
N CYS A 79 -9.90 4.70 -10.46
CA CYS A 79 -10.80 3.77 -11.14
C CYS A 79 -11.94 3.36 -10.22
N ASP A 80 -13.17 3.82 -10.50
CA ASP A 80 -14.38 3.51 -9.70
C ASP A 80 -15.14 2.23 -10.16
N TYR A 81 -14.47 1.32 -10.86
CA TYR A 81 -15.12 0.14 -11.45
C TYR A 81 -15.81 -0.74 -10.39
N THR A 82 -17.14 -0.86 -10.48
CA THR A 82 -17.98 -1.56 -9.50
C THR A 82 -18.75 -2.71 -10.15
N THR A 83 -18.91 -3.82 -9.44
CA THR A 83 -19.56 -5.03 -9.97
C THR A 83 -20.29 -5.84 -8.89
N ALA A 84 -21.18 -6.75 -9.30
CA ALA A 84 -21.94 -7.61 -8.39
C ALA A 84 -21.28 -8.97 -8.11
N LYS A 85 -20.16 -9.31 -8.79
CA LYS A 85 -19.48 -10.61 -8.68
C LYS A 85 -18.00 -10.46 -8.36
N ARG A 86 -17.50 -11.30 -7.45
CA ARG A 86 -16.08 -11.31 -7.04
C ARG A 86 -15.16 -11.65 -8.21
N ASP A 87 -15.58 -12.58 -9.06
CA ASP A 87 -14.83 -13.07 -10.22
C ASP A 87 -14.63 -11.98 -11.28
N HIS A 88 -15.58 -11.04 -11.38
CA HIS A 88 -15.49 -9.88 -12.27
C HIS A 88 -14.47 -8.85 -11.74
N ILE A 89 -14.50 -8.50 -10.45
CA ILE A 89 -13.54 -7.54 -9.89
C ILE A 89 -12.12 -8.12 -9.92
N THR A 90 -11.92 -9.40 -9.58
CA THR A 90 -10.60 -10.05 -9.68
C THR A 90 -10.09 -10.13 -11.13
N SER A 91 -10.99 -10.32 -12.11
CA SER A 91 -10.61 -10.26 -13.53
C SER A 91 -10.23 -8.85 -13.97
N HIS A 92 -10.94 -7.83 -13.47
CA HIS A 92 -10.62 -6.42 -13.72
C HIS A 92 -9.24 -6.01 -13.16
N LEU A 93 -8.83 -6.50 -11.98
CA LEU A 93 -7.52 -6.14 -11.40
C LEU A 93 -6.31 -6.46 -12.31
N ARG A 94 -6.49 -7.38 -13.27
CA ARG A 94 -5.46 -7.74 -14.26
C ARG A 94 -5.15 -6.64 -15.28
N VAL A 95 -5.90 -5.53 -15.30
CA VAL A 95 -5.55 -4.33 -16.10
C VAL A 95 -4.65 -3.36 -15.35
N HIS A 96 -4.63 -3.44 -14.01
CA HIS A 96 -3.85 -2.57 -13.12
C HIS A 96 -2.50 -3.20 -12.77
N VAL A 97 -2.46 -4.52 -12.61
CA VAL A 97 -1.20 -5.28 -12.50
C VAL A 97 -0.59 -5.42 -13.89
N PRO A 98 0.61 -4.88 -14.17
CA PRO A 98 1.26 -5.02 -15.47
C PRO A 98 1.86 -6.42 -15.63
N LEU A 99 1.00 -7.42 -15.78
CA LEU A 99 1.35 -8.80 -16.12
C LEU A 99 2.01 -8.81 -17.51
N LYS A 100 3.35 -8.68 -17.52
CA LYS A 100 4.23 -8.59 -18.69
C LYS A 100 3.80 -9.66 -19.71
N PRO A 101 3.18 -9.29 -20.85
CA PRO A 101 2.65 -10.28 -21.78
C PRO A 101 3.81 -11.14 -22.26
N PHE A 102 3.67 -12.47 -22.14
CA PHE A 102 4.72 -13.46 -22.44
C PHE A 102 5.50 -13.04 -23.69
N ALA A 103 6.77 -12.66 -23.50
CA ALA A 103 7.55 -11.96 -24.51
C ALA A 103 7.72 -12.85 -25.75
N CYS A 104 6.86 -12.65 -26.74
CA CYS A 104 6.69 -13.60 -27.83
C CYS A 104 7.95 -13.65 -28.69
N GLU A 105 8.73 -14.73 -28.53
CA GLU A 105 10.02 -14.87 -29.22
C GLU A 105 9.85 -14.92 -30.74
N VAL A 106 8.68 -15.37 -31.21
CA VAL A 106 8.27 -15.36 -32.63
C VAL A 106 8.13 -13.93 -33.19
N CYS A 107 7.85 -12.92 -32.36
CA CYS A 107 7.73 -11.53 -32.80
C CYS A 107 9.09 -10.85 -33.07
N LYS A 108 10.22 -11.50 -32.78
CA LYS A 108 11.57 -10.97 -33.06
C LYS A 108 12.06 -11.24 -34.49
N ILE A 109 11.25 -11.87 -35.34
CA ILE A 109 11.68 -12.46 -36.63
C ILE A 109 11.08 -11.73 -37.86
N HIS A 110 10.53 -10.52 -37.68
CA HIS A 110 10.04 -9.68 -38.79
C HIS A 110 10.52 -8.24 -38.65
N SER A 111 11.63 -7.93 -39.33
CA SER A 111 12.14 -6.59 -39.63
C SER A 111 12.96 -6.63 -40.91
#